data_AF-A0A4Z0P3M7-F1
#
_entry.id   AF-A0A4Z0P3M7-F1
#
_cell.length_a   1.000
_cell.length_b   1.000
_cell.length_c   1.000
_cell.angle_alpha   90.00
_cell.angle_beta   90.00
_cell.angle_gamma   90.00
#
_symmetry.space_group_name_H-M   'P 1'
#
loop_
_entity.id
_entity.type
_entity.pdbx_description
1 polymer ?
#
loop_
_entity_poly.entity_id
_entity_poly.type
_entity_poly.pdbx_seq_one_letter_code
_entity_poly.pdbx_strand_id
1 'polypeptide(L)' 'MATLRTASRVDANQPAVVKALRAIGASILHVHQLKNCFNLLVGYRGRTFLIEVKDPSQPPSKRQLTAGKERFRAQ' A
#
# COMPACT_ATOMS: atom_id res chain seq x y z
N MET A 1 -4.49 15.43 16.16
CA MET A 1 -3.67 14.21 16.18
C MET A 1 -4.27 13.18 15.23
N ALA A 2 -3.46 12.51 14.41
CA ALA A 2 -3.95 11.41 13.58
C ALA A 2 -4.13 10.16 14.46
N THR A 3 -5.36 9.66 14.57
CA THR A 3 -5.64 8.42 15.33
C THR A 3 -5.15 7.22 14.53
N LEU A 4 -4.15 6.51 15.04
CA LEU A 4 -3.66 5.25 14.44
C LEU A 4 -4.70 4.14 14.64
N ARG A 5 -4.99 3.39 13.57
CA ARG A 5 -5.94 2.27 13.64
C ARG A 5 -5.24 1.01 14.16
N THR A 6 -5.83 0.39 15.17
CA THR A 6 -5.40 -0.92 15.69
C THR A 6 -5.74 -2.07 14.73
N ALA A 7 -6.80 -1.92 13.92
CA ALA A 7 -7.22 -2.87 12.89
C ALA A 7 -7.41 -2.15 11.54
N SER A 8 -6.31 -1.72 10.93
CA SER A 8 -6.33 -1.34 9.52
C SER A 8 -6.51 -2.58 8.65
N ARG A 9 -7.48 -2.55 7.74
CA ARG A 9 -7.64 -3.62 6.75
C ARG A 9 -6.42 -3.60 5.83
N VAL A 10 -5.65 -4.68 5.86
CA VAL A 10 -4.52 -4.95 4.98
C VAL A 10 -4.97 -5.99 3.96
N ASP A 11 -4.67 -5.77 2.68
CA ASP A 11 -4.93 -6.76 1.64
C ASP A 11 -4.07 -8.01 1.87
N ALA A 12 -4.66 -9.20 1.69
CA ALA A 12 -4.00 -10.48 1.95
C ALA A 12 -2.71 -10.67 1.12
N ASN A 13 -2.61 -10.00 -0.03
CA ASN A 13 -1.45 -10.04 -0.90
C ASN A 13 -0.28 -9.15 -0.43
N GLN A 14 -0.50 -8.20 0.47
CA GLN A 14 0.54 -7.24 0.90
C GLN A 14 1.81 -7.92 1.47
N PRO A 15 1.74 -8.96 2.31
CA PRO A 15 2.94 -9.64 2.83
C PRO A 15 3.82 -10.22 1.73
N ALA A 16 3.23 -10.82 0.68
CA ALA A 16 3.98 -11.38 -0.44
C ALA A 16 4.69 -10.29 -1.25
N VAL A 17 3.99 -9.18 -1.53
CA VAL A 17 4.57 -8.00 -2.21
C VAL A 17 5.73 -7.40 -1.40
N VAL A 18 5.54 -7.21 -0.09
CA VAL A 18 6.58 -6.68 0.82
C VAL A 18 7.80 -7.61 0.83
N LYS A 19 7.60 -8.93 0.88
CA LYS A 19 8.69 -9.91 0.85
C LYS A 19 9.50 -9.82 -0.44
N ALA A 20 8.82 -9.76 -1.59
CA ALA A 20 9.48 -9.65 -2.90
C ALA A 20 10.26 -8.34 -3.05
N LEU A 21 9.67 -7.20 -2.64
CA LEU A 21 10.33 -5.90 -2.69
C LEU A 21 11.57 -5.84 -1.78
N ARG A 22 11.49 -6.39 -0.56
CA ARG A 22 12.65 -6.50 0.33
C ARG A 22 13.74 -7.40 -0.25
N ALA A 23 13.37 -8.50 -0.91
CA ALA A 23 14.33 -9.42 -1.51
C ALA A 23 15.17 -8.77 -2.64
N ILE A 24 14.62 -7.79 -3.34
CA ILE A 24 15.37 -7.00 -4.35
C ILE A 24 16.13 -5.80 -3.75
N GLY A 25 16.11 -5.63 -2.42
CA GLY A 25 16.85 -4.57 -1.72
C GLY A 25 16.06 -3.27 -1.52
N ALA A 26 14.73 -3.26 -1.62
CA ALA A 26 13.94 -2.08 -1.33
C ALA A 26 13.73 -1.85 0.18
N SER A 27 13.75 -0.59 0.61
CA SER A 27 13.30 -0.17 1.94
C SER A 27 11.80 0.10 1.92
N ILE A 28 11.10 -0.26 3.00
CA ILE A 28 9.63 -0.22 3.03
C ILE A 28 9.14 0.33 4.37
N LEU A 29 8.28 1.35 4.30
CA LEU A 29 7.48 1.87 5.41
C LEU A 29 6.00 1.53 5.17
N HIS A 30 5.34 1.01 6.21
CA HIS A 30 3.92 0.69 6.17
C HIS A 30 3.09 1.93 6.53
N VAL A 31 2.23 2.36 5.61
CA VAL A 31 1.42 3.59 5.74
C VAL A 31 -0.08 3.31 5.90
N HIS A 32 -0.50 2.06 5.66
CA HIS A 32 -1.91 1.61 5.71
C HIS A 32 -2.67 1.88 7.02
N GLN A 33 -1.99 2.29 8.10
CA GLN A 33 -2.64 2.76 9.33
C GLN A 33 -3.32 4.13 9.17
N LEU A 34 -2.85 4.96 8.23
CA LEU A 34 -3.45 6.24 7.88
C LEU A 34 -4.67 6.01 6.98
N LYS A 35 -5.81 6.60 7.35
CA LYS A 35 -7.03 6.56 6.51
C LYS A 35 -6.80 7.34 5.21
N ASN A 36 -7.42 6.85 4.13
CA ASN A 36 -7.42 7.52 2.81
C ASN A 36 -6.02 7.80 2.24
N CYS A 37 -5.04 6.97 2.59
CA CYS A 37 -3.67 7.02 2.09
C CYS A 37 -3.29 5.70 1.40
N PHE A 38 -2.14 5.67 0.74
CA PHE A 38 -1.58 4.47 0.12
C PHE A 38 -1.06 3.47 1.17
N ASN A 39 -0.83 2.22 0.76
CA ASN A 39 -0.42 1.16 1.69
C ASN A 39 1.05 1.23 2.11
N LEU A 40 1.95 1.46 1.15
CA LEU A 40 3.41 1.33 1.32
C LEU A 40 4.15 2.53 0.72
N LEU A 41 5.11 3.07 1.49
CA LEU A 41 6.14 3.96 0.97
C LEU A 41 7.40 3.12 0.74
N VAL A 42 7.92 3.12 -0.48
CA VAL A 42 9.02 2.23 -0.88
C VAL A 42 10.19 3.05 -1.43
N GLY A 43 11.37 2.85 -0.87
CA GLY A 43 12.62 3.38 -1.42
C GLY A 43 13.36 2.29 -2.20
N TYR A 44 13.69 2.56 -3.47
CA TYR A 44 14.46 1.63 -4.30
C TYR A 44 15.28 2.36 -5.36
N ARG A 45 16.59 2.05 -5.44
CA ARG A 45 17.53 2.61 -6.44
C ARG A 45 17.46 4.15 -6.57
N GLY A 46 17.48 4.84 -5.44
CA GLY A 46 17.45 6.32 -5.40
C GLY A 46 16.10 6.94 -5.75
N ARG A 47 15.02 6.15 -5.84
CA ARG A 47 13.67 6.62 -6.11
C ARG A 47 12.72 6.23 -4.99
N THR A 48 11.70 7.05 -4.80
CA THR A 48 10.62 6.82 -3.83
C THR A 48 9.34 6.50 -4.59
N PHE A 49 8.67 5.42 -4.20
CA PHE A 49 7.44 4.94 -4.79
C PHE A 49 6.33 4.91 -3.74
N LEU A 50 5.14 5.37 -4.14
CA LEU A 50 3.91 5.21 -3.38
C LEU A 50 3.19 3.98 -3.95
N ILE A 51 2.98 2.96 -3.13
CA ILE A 51 2.38 1.70 -3.59
C ILE A 51 1.09 1.43 -2.83
N GLU A 52 0.04 1.18 -3.60
CA GLU A 52 -1.25 0.70 -3.15
C GLU A 52 -1.41 -0.74 -3.64
N VAL A 53 -1.63 -1.67 -2.72
CA VAL A 53 -1.68 -3.10 -3.00
C VAL A 53 -3.13 -3.56 -3.04
N LYS A 54 -3.49 -4.26 -4.12
CA LYS A 54 -4.79 -4.92 -4.29
C LYS A 54 -4.59 -6.40 -4.55
N ASP A 55 -5.42 -7.22 -3.94
CA ASP A 55 -5.44 -8.66 -4.22
C ASP A 55 -6.27 -8.93 -5.50
N PRO A 56 -5.65 -9.46 -6.58
CA PRO A 56 -6.35 -9.70 -7.84
C PRO A 56 -7.41 -10.80 -7.74
N SER A 57 -7.33 -11.68 -6.73
CA SER A 57 -8.34 -12.73 -6.50
C SER A 57 -9.66 -12.20 -5.94
N GLN A 58 -9.67 -10.96 -5.45
CA GLN A 58 -10.88 -10.32 -4.92
C GLN A 58 -11.85 -9.90 -6.04
N PRO A 59 -13.17 -9.83 -5.76
CA PRO A 59 -14.15 -9.36 -6.73
C PRO A 59 -13.83 -7.94 -7.26
N PRO A 60 -14.31 -7.57 -8.47
CA PRO A 60 -14.00 -6.29 -9.12
C PRO A 60 -14.18 -5.07 -8.20
N SER A 61 -15.23 -5.05 -7.40
CA SER A 61 -15.54 -3.96 -6.46
C SER A 61 -14.46 -3.73 -5.40
N LYS A 62 -13.76 -4.78 -4.96
CA LYS A 62 -12.68 -4.68 -3.96
C LYS A 62 -11.32 -4.34 -4.56
N ARG A 63 -11.15 -4.61 -5.87
CA ARG A 63 -9.94 -4.25 -6.64
C ARG A 63 -9.87 -2.76 -6.95
N GLN A 64 -11.01 -2.07 -6.97
CA GLN A 64 -11.05 -0.63 -7.19
C GLN A 64 -10.41 0.14 -6.03
N LEU A 65 -9.78 1.26 -6.39
CA LEU A 65 -9.28 2.23 -5.43
C LEU A 65 -10.46 2.96 -4.78
N THR A 66 -10.35 3.23 -3.49
CA THR A 66 -11.33 4.10 -2.83
C THR A 66 -11.03 5.55 -3.17
N ALA A 67 -12.04 6.41 -3.15
CA ALA A 67 -11.90 7.83 -3.51
C ALA A 67 -10.78 8.56 -2.75
N GLY A 68 -10.51 8.17 -1.50
CA GLY A 68 -9.39 8.71 -0.72
C GLY A 68 -8.02 8.31 -1.26
N LYS A 69 -7.88 7.05 -1.69
CA LYS A 69 -6.63 6.47 -2.20
C LYS A 69 -6.29 6.97 -3.60
N GLU A 70 -7.30 7.23 -4.43
CA GLU A 70 -7.12 7.76 -5.80
C GLU A 70 -6.30 9.06 -5.82
N ARG A 71 -6.36 9.86 -4.75
CA ARG A 71 -5.63 11.13 -4.64
C ARG A 71 -4.10 10.98 -4.69
N PHE A 72 -3.58 9.79 -4.38
CA PHE A 72 -2.15 9.50 -4.38
C PHE A 72 -1.69 8.75 -5.62
N ARG A 73 -2.62 8.44 -6.54
CA ARG A 73 -2.28 7.81 -7.81
C ARG A 73 -1.59 8.84 -8.69
N ALA A 74 -0.34 8.59 -9.04
CA ALA A 74 0.38 9.39 -10.01
C ALA A 74 -0.31 9.30 -11.39
N GLN A 75 -0.32 10.42 -12.11
CA GLN A 75 -0.81 10.51 -13.49
C GLN A 75 0.22 9.95 -14.47
#